data_AF-A0A923CXE5-F1
#
_entry.id   AF-A0A923CXE5-F1
#
_cell.length_a   1.000
_cell.length_b   1.000
_cell.length_c   1.000
_cell.angle_alpha   90.00
_cell.angle_beta   90.00
_cell.angle_gamma   90.00
#
_symmetry.space_group_name_H-M   'P 1'
#
loop_
_entity.id
_entity.type
_entity.pdbx_description
1 polymer ?
#
loop_
_entity_poly.entity_id
_entity_poly.type
_entity_poly.pdbx_seq_one_letter_code
_entity_poly.pdbx_strand_id
1 'polypeptide(L)'
;MHDDHLRHSLSERVKELTALHRTARLLQDAERPLDELMPEVVALLPGAWQHPAVAAARLCILGREWATPGFRETPWRQRAPFTVRDARDDGEADGALEVCYLEPLPAADEGPFLHEE
;
A
#
# COMPACT_ATOMS: atom_id res chain seq x y z
N MET A 1 -19.88 2.18 -23.04
CA MET A 1 -18.53 1.97 -23.61
C MET A 1 -17.61 3.15 -23.28
N HIS A 2 -17.82 4.37 -23.79
CA HIS A 2 -16.97 5.54 -23.41
C HIS A 2 -17.17 6.03 -21.96
N ASP A 3 -18.39 5.90 -21.43
CA ASP A 3 -18.76 6.45 -20.11
C ASP A 3 -18.21 5.61 -18.93
N ASP A 4 -18.11 4.28 -19.10
CA ASP A 4 -17.59 3.38 -18.06
C ASP A 4 -16.09 3.53 -17.85
N HIS A 5 -15.33 3.80 -18.93
CA HIS A 5 -13.89 3.99 -18.86
C HIS A 5 -13.53 5.31 -18.14
N LEU A 6 -14.30 6.38 -18.41
CA LEU A 6 -14.16 7.64 -17.70
C LEU A 6 -14.49 7.50 -16.21
N ARG A 7 -15.58 6.80 -15.89
CA ARG A 7 -16.00 6.57 -14.49
C ARG A 7 -14.98 5.73 -13.73
N HIS A 8 -14.39 4.73 -14.38
CA HIS A 8 -13.34 3.91 -13.80
C HIS A 8 -12.08 4.72 -13.52
N SER A 9 -11.55 5.45 -14.51
CA SER A 9 -10.37 6.30 -14.35
C SER A 9 -10.56 7.37 -13.25
N LEU A 10 -11.74 7.99 -13.18
CA LEU A 10 -12.06 8.94 -12.11
C LEU A 10 -12.07 8.27 -10.73
N SER A 11 -12.63 7.06 -10.63
CA SER A 11 -12.67 6.29 -9.39
C SER A 11 -11.26 5.92 -8.90
N GLU A 12 -10.39 5.43 -9.78
CA GLU A 12 -9.01 5.10 -9.41
C GLU A 12 -8.24 6.36 -8.96
N ARG A 13 -8.40 7.47 -9.67
CA ARG A 13 -7.77 8.73 -9.26
C ARG A 13 -8.27 9.25 -7.90
N VAL A 14 -9.55 9.06 -7.59
CA VAL A 14 -10.12 9.39 -6.28
C VAL A 14 -9.53 8.50 -5.19
N LYS A 15 -9.33 7.19 -5.45
CA LYS A 15 -8.69 6.27 -4.50
C LYS A 15 -7.26 6.69 -4.21
N GLU A 16 -6.45 6.92 -5.23
CA GLU A 16 -5.07 7.39 -5.10
C GLU A 16 -4.98 8.69 -4.30
N LEU A 17 -5.78 9.70 -4.67
CA LEU A 17 -5.79 10.99 -3.98
C LEU A 17 -6.26 10.84 -2.54
N THR A 18 -7.20 9.94 -2.26
CA THR A 18 -7.68 9.68 -0.91
C THR A 18 -6.59 9.02 -0.07
N ALA A 19 -5.91 8.01 -0.62
CA ALA A 19 -4.79 7.34 0.05
C ALA A 19 -3.66 8.34 0.33
N LEU A 20 -3.23 9.10 -0.68
CA LEU A 20 -2.19 10.11 -0.54
C LEU A 20 -2.53 11.17 0.50
N HIS A 21 -3.75 11.74 0.46
CA HIS A 21 -4.15 12.75 1.43
C HIS A 21 -4.27 12.20 2.86
N ARG A 22 -4.77 10.97 3.03
CA ARG A 22 -4.87 10.36 4.36
C ARG A 22 -3.49 10.04 4.92
N THR A 23 -2.61 9.46 4.12
CA THR A 23 -1.21 9.21 4.50
C THR A 23 -0.49 10.52 4.82
N ALA A 24 -0.62 11.56 3.99
CA ALA A 24 -0.03 12.87 4.26
C ALA A 24 -0.55 13.49 5.56
N ARG A 25 -1.84 13.39 5.85
CA ARG A 25 -2.44 13.87 7.11
C ARG A 25 -1.95 13.07 8.33
N LEU A 26 -1.78 11.76 8.19
CA LEU A 26 -1.23 10.91 9.24
C LEU A 26 0.23 11.29 9.52
N LEU A 27 1.02 11.49 8.48
CA LEU A 27 2.44 11.87 8.59
C LEU A 27 2.67 13.31 9.07
N GLN A 28 1.66 14.17 9.03
CA GLN A 28 1.74 15.53 9.58
C GLN A 28 1.82 15.54 11.12
N ASP A 29 1.40 14.46 11.77
CA ASP A 29 1.50 14.30 13.22
C ASP A 29 2.81 13.59 13.61
N ALA A 30 3.92 14.30 13.39
CA ALA A 30 5.28 13.77 13.53
C ALA A 30 5.69 13.44 14.98
N GLU A 31 4.83 13.71 15.97
CA GLU A 31 5.08 13.40 17.38
C GLU A 31 4.65 11.98 17.77
N ARG A 32 3.86 11.31 16.92
CA ARG A 32 3.37 9.96 17.20
C ARG A 32 4.46 8.90 16.95
N PRO A 33 4.60 7.91 17.85
CA PRO A 33 5.57 6.85 17.66
C PRO A 33 5.21 5.99 16.43
N LEU A 34 6.25 5.48 15.76
CA LEU A 34 6.12 4.67 14.55
C LEU A 34 5.17 3.47 14.74
N ASP A 35 5.21 2.83 15.91
CA ASP A 35 4.36 1.67 16.23
C ASP A 35 2.87 2.00 16.30
N GLU A 36 2.51 3.26 16.52
CA GLU A 36 1.12 3.70 16.50
C GLU A 36 0.68 4.18 15.12
N LEU A 37 1.59 4.80 14.37
CA LEU A 37 1.28 5.42 13.08
C LEU A 37 1.27 4.42 11.92
N MET A 38 2.24 3.50 11.89
CA MET A 38 2.40 2.56 10.77
C MET A 38 1.25 1.57 10.60
N PRO A 39 0.61 1.03 11.66
CA PRO A 39 -0.60 0.22 11.49
C PRO A 39 -1.71 0.96 10.74
N GLU A 40 -1.89 2.26 10.98
CA GLU A 40 -2.89 3.06 10.29
C GLU A 40 -2.54 3.27 8.82
N VAL A 41 -1.28 3.59 8.52
CA VAL A 41 -0.79 3.74 7.14
C VAL A 41 -0.98 2.43 6.38
N VAL A 42 -0.57 1.30 6.95
CA VAL A 42 -0.70 -0.02 6.33
C VAL A 42 -2.16 -0.40 6.09
N ALA A 43 -3.06 -0.05 7.00
CA ALA A 43 -4.50 -0.32 6.84
C ALA A 43 -5.16 0.49 5.71
N LEU A 44 -4.57 1.62 5.28
CA LEU A 44 -5.11 2.43 4.19
C LEU A 44 -4.76 1.87 2.81
N LEU A 45 -3.64 1.14 2.69
CA LEU A 45 -3.08 0.72 1.41
C LEU A 45 -4.03 -0.18 0.61
N PRO A 46 -4.65 -1.24 1.15
CA PRO A 46 -5.58 -2.06 0.38
C PRO A 46 -6.69 -1.26 -0.31
N GLY A 47 -7.17 -0.19 0.31
CA GLY A 47 -8.22 0.69 -0.23
C GLY A 47 -7.82 1.46 -1.49
N ALA A 48 -6.52 1.54 -1.79
CA ALA A 48 -6.00 2.20 -2.98
C ALA A 48 -5.92 1.27 -4.21
N TRP A 49 -6.05 -0.04 -4.04
CA TRP A 49 -5.97 -1.03 -5.13
C TRP A 49 -7.33 -1.30 -5.77
N GLN A 50 -7.32 -1.92 -6.95
CA GLN A 50 -8.53 -2.26 -7.71
C GLN A 50 -9.48 -3.18 -6.93
N HIS A 51 -8.96 -4.18 -6.20
CA HIS A 51 -9.75 -5.16 -5.44
C HIS A 51 -9.50 -5.08 -3.93
N PRO A 52 -9.95 -4.00 -3.25
CA PRO A 52 -9.60 -3.72 -1.85
C PRO A 52 -10.11 -4.78 -0.87
N ALA A 53 -11.22 -5.46 -1.18
CA ALA A 53 -11.82 -6.48 -0.32
C ALA A 53 -10.96 -7.74 -0.15
N VAL A 54 -10.07 -8.01 -1.11
CA VAL A 54 -9.14 -9.15 -1.09
C VAL A 54 -7.68 -8.70 -1.07
N ALA A 55 -7.42 -7.40 -0.94
CA ALA A 55 -6.07 -6.86 -0.84
C ALA A 55 -5.61 -6.83 0.61
N ALA A 56 -4.33 -7.13 0.82
CA ALA A 56 -3.65 -7.04 2.12
C ALA A 56 -2.28 -6.40 1.93
N ALA A 57 -1.82 -5.66 2.93
CA ALA A 57 -0.57 -4.91 2.86
C ALA A 57 0.39 -5.24 4.02
N ARG A 58 1.69 -5.09 3.77
CA ARG A 58 2.76 -5.21 4.76
C ARG A 58 3.79 -4.10 4.56
N LEU A 59 4.30 -3.57 5.66
CA LEU A 59 5.42 -2.64 5.73
C LEU A 59 6.50 -3.24 6.64
N CYS A 60 7.71 -3.36 6.10
CA CYS A 60 8.90 -3.80 6.84
C CYS A 60 9.95 -2.70 6.81
N ILE A 61 10.51 -2.32 7.95
CA ILE A 61 11.55 -1.29 8.08
C ILE A 61 12.19 -1.34 9.48
N LEU A 62 13.50 -1.11 9.58
CA LEU A 62 14.22 -1.08 10.88
C LEU A 62 13.98 -2.33 11.75
N GLY A 63 13.84 -3.50 11.12
CA GLY A 63 13.55 -4.78 11.80
C GLY A 63 12.14 -4.89 12.39
N ARG A 64 11.25 -3.93 12.08
CA ARG A 64 9.84 -3.93 12.47
C ARG A 64 8.97 -4.29 11.28
N GLU A 65 7.82 -4.91 11.58
CA GLU A 65 6.83 -5.33 10.60
C GLU A 65 5.44 -4.89 11.06
N TRP A 66 4.68 -4.27 10.16
CA TRP A 66 3.25 -4.02 10.33
C TRP A 66 2.51 -4.54 9.12
N ALA A 67 1.44 -5.30 9.35
CA ALA A 67 0.67 -5.92 8.29
C ALA A 67 -0.83 -5.81 8.59
N THR A 68 -1.63 -5.77 7.52
CA THR A 68 -3.08 -5.88 7.65
C THR A 68 -3.48 -7.28 8.14
N PRO A 69 -4.61 -7.43 8.85
CA PRO A 69 -5.09 -8.75 9.25
C PRO A 69 -5.20 -9.73 8.07
N GLY A 70 -4.70 -10.95 8.26
CA GLY A 70 -4.76 -11.99 7.23
C GLY A 70 -3.74 -11.85 6.10
N PHE A 71 -2.79 -10.91 6.20
CA PHE A 71 -1.68 -10.82 5.25
C PHE A 71 -0.94 -12.16 5.14
N ARG A 72 -0.69 -12.58 3.90
CA ARG A 72 0.15 -13.72 3.55
C ARG A 72 0.79 -13.42 2.20
N GLU A 73 2.04 -13.83 2.03
CA GLU A 73 2.68 -13.69 0.73
C GLU A 73 1.95 -14.55 -0.30
N THR A 74 1.56 -13.92 -1.41
CA THR A 74 0.98 -14.59 -2.56
C THR A 74 1.81 -14.30 -3.82
N PRO A 75 1.67 -15.10 -4.89
CA PRO A 75 2.28 -14.79 -6.18
C PRO A 75 1.80 -13.45 -6.76
N TRP A 76 0.59 -13.04 -6.38
CA TRP A 76 -0.02 -11.77 -6.74
C TRP A 76 0.37 -10.71 -5.72
N ARG A 77 1.63 -10.26 -5.78
CA ARG A 77 2.13 -9.16 -4.97
C ARG A 77 2.81 -8.08 -5.79
N GLN A 78 2.68 -6.85 -5.32
CA GLN A 78 3.60 -5.76 -5.62
C GLN A 78 4.51 -5.53 -4.42
N ARG A 79 5.77 -5.20 -4.70
CA ARG A 79 6.76 -4.89 -3.68
C ARG A 79 7.55 -3.65 -4.08
N ALA A 80 7.47 -2.63 -3.26
CA ALA A 80 8.22 -1.39 -3.39
C ALA A 80 9.31 -1.33 -2.30
N PRO A 81 10.58 -1.67 -2.61
CA PRO A 81 11.68 -1.43 -1.69
C PRO A 81 11.97 0.08 -1.59
N PHE A 82 12.42 0.52 -0.43
CA PHE A 82 12.84 1.91 -0.19
C PHE A 82 13.90 1.96 0.90
N THR A 83 14.62 3.07 1.01
CA THR A 83 15.58 3.32 2.11
C THR A 83 15.09 4.46 2.98
N VAL A 84 15.39 4.38 4.28
CA VAL A 84 15.20 5.48 5.23
C VAL A 84 16.50 5.79 5.94
N ARG A 85 16.65 7.03 6.39
CA ARG A 85 17.70 7.38 7.36
C ARG A 85 17.19 7.03 8.75
N ASP A 86 17.98 6.28 9.51
CA ASP A 86 17.71 6.18 10.95
C ASP A 86 18.12 7.51 11.60
N ALA A 87 17.31 8.02 12.52
CA ALA A 87 17.68 9.21 13.29
C ALA A 87 18.66 8.87 14.43
N ARG A 88 18.80 7.58 14.76
CA ARG A 88 19.63 7.06 15.86
C ARG A 88 21.01 6.57 15.40
N ASP A 89 21.21 6.41 14.10
CA ASP A 89 22.45 5.92 13.49
C ASP A 89 22.69 6.69 12.19
N ASP A 90 23.95 6.87 11.80
CA ASP A 90 24.35 7.62 10.61
C ASP A 90 24.04 6.85 9.31
N GLY A 91 23.52 5.62 9.45
CA GLY A 91 23.24 4.66 8.40
C GLY A 91 21.85 4.80 7.75
N GLU A 92 21.76 4.25 6.55
CA GLU A 92 20.48 4.01 5.88
C GLU A 92 19.98 2.61 6.20
N ALA A 93 18.67 2.49 6.45
CA ALA A 93 18.01 1.21 6.66
C ALA A 93 17.11 0.89 5.48
N ASP A 94 17.18 -0.36 5.03
CA ASP A 94 16.29 -0.88 4.01
C ASP A 94 14.88 -1.12 4.58
N GLY A 95 13.89 -0.80 3.77
CA GLY A 95 12.49 -1.07 3.99
C GLY A 95 11.82 -1.61 2.73
N ALA A 96 10.63 -2.17 2.92
CA ALA A 96 9.78 -2.59 1.82
C ALA A 96 8.31 -2.42 2.18
N LEU A 97 7.54 -1.92 1.21
CA LEU A 97 6.10 -1.92 1.22
C LEU A 97 5.59 -2.98 0.24
N GLU A 98 4.63 -3.77 0.67
CA GLU A 98 4.05 -4.84 -0.11
C GLU A 98 2.54 -4.77 -0.08
N VAL A 99 1.91 -4.98 -1.24
CA VAL A 99 0.46 -5.20 -1.34
C VAL A 99 0.23 -6.47 -2.14
N CYS A 100 -0.66 -7.32 -1.64
CA CYS A 100 -0.96 -8.61 -2.26
C CYS A 100 -2.46 -8.84 -2.34
N TYR A 101 -2.88 -9.63 -3.33
CA TYR A 101 -4.22 -10.16 -3.38
C TYR A 101 -4.25 -11.55 -2.73
N LEU A 102 -5.17 -11.73 -1.79
CA LEU A 102 -5.34 -12.94 -0.98
C LEU A 102 -6.13 -14.04 -1.70
N GLU A 103 -6.84 -13.69 -2.78
CA GLU A 103 -7.62 -14.61 -3.59
C GLU A 103 -7.11 -14.58 -5.05
N PRO A 104 -7.22 -15.70 -5.79
CA PRO A 104 -6.93 -15.69 -7.22
C PRO A 104 -7.89 -14.75 -7.92
N LEU A 105 -7.36 -13.70 -8.54
CA LEU A 105 -8.12 -12.85 -9.44
C LEU A 105 -8.09 -13.44 -10.85
N PRO A 106 -9.15 -13.26 -11.66
CA PRO A 106 -9.07 -13.54 -13.08
C PRO A 106 -7.84 -12.85 -13.65
N ALA A 107 -7.13 -13.51 -14.57
CA ALA A 107 -6.11 -12.82 -15.33
C ALA A 107 -6.83 -11.70 -16.10
N ALA A 108 -6.70 -10.45 -15.63
CA ALA A 108 -6.80 -9.34 -16.56
C ALA A 108 -5.67 -9.55 -17.59
N ASP A 109 -5.82 -8.99 -18.80
CA ASP A 109 -4.89 -9.22 -19.92
C ASP A 109 -3.39 -8.96 -19.58
N GLU A 110 -3.08 -8.39 -18.40
CA GLU A 110 -1.73 -8.07 -17.88
C GLU A 110 -1.39 -8.64 -16.47
N GLY A 111 -2.24 -9.47 -15.86
CA GLY A 111 -2.09 -9.97 -14.48
C GLY A 111 -3.06 -9.32 -13.49
N PRO A 112 -2.98 -9.60 -12.17
CA PRO A 112 -3.95 -9.07 -11.20
C PRO A 112 -3.75 -7.58 -10.86
N PHE A 113 -2.60 -7.01 -11.23
CA PHE A 113 -2.26 -5.59 -11.04
C PHE A 113 -2.21 -4.90 -12.39
N LEU A 114 -2.72 -3.67 -12.47
CA LEU A 114 -2.63 -2.86 -13.68
C LEU A 114 -1.23 -2.28 -13.84
N HIS A 115 -0.84 -1.91 -15.07
CA HIS A 115 0.45 -1.25 -15.34
C HIS A 115 0.65 0.06 -14.57
N GLU A 116 -0.43 0.69 -14.13
CA GLU A 116 -0.45 1.94 -13.37
C GLU A 116 -0.37 1.72 -11.84
N GLU A 117 -0.51 0.49 -11.34
CA GLU A 117 -0.45 0.16 -9.91
C GLU A 117 0.98 -0.20 -9.45
#